data_AF-A0A353M056-F1
#
_entry.id   AF-A0A353M056-F1
#
_cell.length_a   1.000
_cell.length_b   1.000
_cell.length_c   1.000
_cell.angle_alpha   90.00
_cell.angle_beta   90.00
_cell.angle_gamma   90.00
#
_symmetry.space_group_name_H-M   'P 1'
#
loop_
_entity.id
_entity.type
_entity.pdbx_description
1 polymer ?
#
loop_
_entity_poly.entity_id
_entity_poly.type
_entity_poly.pdbx_seq_one_letter_code
_entity_poly.pdbx_strand_id
1 'polypeptide(L)'
;MSRRYSVYGVNGLFLLVLVLQSANFLVQDMPQYVRLILNEALLVLLPSLVYLRWAGLPFRETVRLRSPGWRTAVASFFVGAGLYPVSVISGSIIQTLLGYQFLDTGSLLPQTPLEGVLAILAYAVMAPLCEEVFARGIIQRTYEERFGPGRAILFAGGLFIVFHLSLLQGLTIIPLSLALGYVYWRSESLVASILTHFGANAMAALVVTSGVFWTKAPQVLLSPLNAGIGLVLAVAGLWVLRRNTSPSRRKLEQTQPRRFKHAWPLLVAGLFYLVLIGIEFTAGRSPERFQDPVIVGEAQLQQAVEWNYAVCNAADDPVGEMHCRLEPQGDTIVLYWDSIHQAYDVQVPGGRYMGSNAAKEKKVALQRDGGQPLHGEIIEEFDWGRSETRWSFDGQKFSVRHRSSEGPDETFELAFEQSDHSVVLESSSWPWVLSSLPFAPGYVGSAYHFTPYTWRQATQDNGPVLEKVLVTVNGPETLETPTGPMQTWNVTVDQSQKAWYAVDAPHILLKHDNAMETMVLLVH
;
A
#
# COMPACT_ATOMS: atom_id res chain seq x y z
N MET A 1 50.33 4.33 10.10
CA MET A 1 49.32 4.00 9.07
C MET A 1 48.74 5.30 8.53
N SER A 2 48.80 5.55 7.22
CA SER A 2 48.25 6.78 6.63
C SER A 2 46.74 6.84 6.84
N ARG A 3 46.20 7.92 7.40
CA ARG A 3 44.76 8.21 7.44
C ARG A 3 44.25 8.19 6.00
N ARG A 4 43.31 7.30 5.66
CA ARG A 4 42.83 7.14 4.28
C ARG A 4 41.32 7.30 4.24
N TYR A 5 40.86 8.51 3.94
CA TYR A 5 39.52 8.69 3.39
C TYR A 5 39.50 8.09 1.97
N SER A 6 39.04 6.84 1.88
CA SER A 6 39.02 6.08 0.63
C SER A 6 37.59 6.01 0.10
N VAL A 7 37.34 6.65 -1.05
CA VAL A 7 36.06 6.54 -1.76
C VAL A 7 35.71 5.08 -2.04
N TYR A 8 36.71 4.27 -2.41
CA TYR A 8 36.51 2.84 -2.64
C TYR A 8 36.10 2.09 -1.38
N GLY A 9 36.78 2.37 -0.25
CA GLY A 9 36.49 1.73 1.03
C GLY A 9 35.07 2.04 1.50
N VAL A 10 34.64 3.29 1.37
CA VAL A 10 33.29 3.73 1.72
C VAL A 10 32.23 3.14 0.79
N ASN A 11 32.49 3.07 -0.52
CA ASN A 11 31.56 2.43 -1.45
C ASN A 11 31.41 0.92 -1.17
N GLY A 12 32.52 0.26 -0.81
CA GLY A 12 32.50 -1.15 -0.38
C GLY A 12 31.75 -1.35 0.94
N LEU A 13 31.96 -0.47 1.92
CA LEU A 13 31.18 -0.46 3.17
C LEU A 13 29.68 -0.27 2.88
N PHE A 14 29.33 0.64 1.97
CA PHE A 14 27.94 0.87 1.59
C PHE A 14 27.28 -0.39 1.03
N LEU A 15 27.93 -1.05 0.07
CA LEU A 15 27.43 -2.30 -0.48
C LEU A 15 27.32 -3.39 0.60
N LEU A 16 28.31 -3.50 1.49
CA LEU A 16 28.28 -4.46 2.60
C LEU A 16 27.06 -4.24 3.50
N VAL A 17 26.84 -3.01 3.96
CA VAL A 17 25.69 -2.66 4.82
C VAL A 17 24.37 -2.93 4.10
N LEU A 18 24.26 -2.59 2.81
CA LEU A 18 23.06 -2.84 2.01
C LEU A 18 22.73 -4.34 1.91
N VAL A 19 23.75 -5.18 1.68
CA VAL A 19 23.59 -6.64 1.63
C VAL A 19 23.25 -7.20 3.02
N LEU A 20 23.91 -6.73 4.07
CA LEU A 20 23.61 -7.17 5.44
C LEU A 20 22.17 -6.82 5.84
N GLN A 21 21.69 -5.64 5.48
CA GLN A 21 20.30 -5.24 5.75
C GLN A 21 19.29 -6.15 5.04
N SER A 22 19.67 -6.72 3.90
CA SER A 22 18.86 -7.72 3.19
C SER A 22 18.84 -9.07 3.91
N ALA A 23 19.80 -9.37 4.79
CA ALA A 23 19.77 -10.57 5.63
C ALA A 23 18.63 -10.52 6.68
N ASN A 24 17.94 -9.38 6.84
CA ASN A 24 16.74 -9.25 7.66
C ASN A 24 15.64 -10.28 7.28
N PHE A 25 15.59 -10.70 6.01
CA PHE A 25 14.66 -11.75 5.56
C PHE A 25 14.93 -13.13 6.18
N LEU A 26 16.13 -13.37 6.74
CA LEU A 26 16.50 -14.67 7.33
C LEU A 26 16.06 -14.85 8.78
N VAL A 27 15.59 -13.78 9.43
CA VAL A 27 15.21 -13.77 10.87
C VAL A 27 13.77 -13.30 11.06
N GLN A 28 12.87 -13.74 10.17
CA GLN A 28 11.46 -13.33 10.17
C GLN A 28 10.69 -13.74 11.44
N ASP A 29 11.10 -14.82 12.10
CA ASP A 29 10.50 -15.32 13.34
C ASP A 29 10.75 -14.41 14.56
N MET A 30 11.73 -13.51 14.48
CA MET A 30 12.03 -12.57 15.57
C MET A 30 10.98 -11.45 15.62
N PRO A 31 10.55 -11.00 16.83
CA PRO A 31 9.64 -9.86 16.96
C PRO A 31 10.14 -8.64 16.18
N GLN A 32 9.26 -8.05 15.36
CA GLN A 32 9.61 -7.05 14.35
C GLN A 32 10.45 -5.89 14.90
N TYR A 33 10.01 -5.24 15.98
CA TYR A 33 10.72 -4.06 16.50
C TYR A 33 12.04 -4.41 17.17
N VAL A 34 12.15 -5.58 17.80
CA VAL A 34 13.43 -6.08 18.33
C VAL A 34 14.40 -6.33 17.17
N ARG A 35 13.92 -6.97 16.12
CA ARG A 35 14.69 -7.21 14.89
C ARG A 35 15.18 -5.89 14.27
N LEU A 36 14.32 -4.88 14.16
CA LEU A 36 14.72 -3.55 13.64
C LEU A 36 15.81 -2.90 14.50
N ILE A 37 15.68 -2.93 15.83
CA ILE A 37 16.70 -2.40 16.76
C ILE A 37 18.05 -3.11 16.56
N LEU A 38 18.03 -4.45 16.48
CA LEU A 38 19.23 -5.24 16.27
C LEU A 38 19.85 -5.01 14.89
N ASN A 39 19.04 -4.83 13.85
CA ASN A 39 19.55 -4.50 12.52
C ASN A 39 20.32 -3.18 12.52
N GLU A 40 19.77 -2.14 13.13
CA GLU A 40 20.47 -0.85 13.24
C GLU A 40 21.80 -0.98 14.00
N ALA A 41 21.78 -1.68 15.13
CA ALA A 41 22.98 -1.86 15.95
C ALA A 41 24.04 -2.74 15.27
N LEU A 42 23.65 -3.88 14.70
CA LEU A 42 24.57 -4.95 14.27
C LEU A 42 24.89 -4.91 12.78
N LEU A 43 23.98 -4.43 11.94
CA LEU A 43 24.11 -4.50 10.48
C LEU A 43 24.45 -3.13 9.88
N VAL A 44 24.16 -2.03 10.59
CA VAL A 44 24.49 -0.66 10.16
C VAL A 44 25.63 -0.09 11.01
N LEU A 45 25.45 0.02 12.32
CA LEU A 45 26.42 0.69 13.20
C LEU A 45 27.69 -0.13 13.39
N LEU A 46 27.59 -1.43 13.70
CA LEU A 46 28.76 -2.26 13.96
C LEU A 46 29.75 -2.29 12.77
N PRO A 47 29.35 -2.56 11.51
CA PRO A 47 30.26 -2.50 10.36
C PRO A 47 30.88 -1.11 10.17
N SER A 48 30.11 -0.05 10.45
CA SER A 48 30.59 1.34 10.41
C SER A 48 31.70 1.60 11.43
N LEU A 49 31.53 1.12 12.67
CA LEU A 49 32.55 1.24 13.72
C LEU A 49 33.80 0.39 13.41
N VAL A 50 33.61 -0.82 12.90
CA VAL A 50 34.70 -1.69 12.44
C VAL A 50 35.49 -1.02 11.31
N TYR A 51 34.80 -0.43 10.34
CA TYR A 51 35.44 0.31 9.24
C TYR A 51 36.28 1.48 9.75
N LEU A 52 35.74 2.31 10.65
CA LEU A 52 36.49 3.44 11.23
C LEU A 52 37.76 2.97 11.94
N ARG A 53 37.67 1.88 12.72
CA ARG A 53 38.82 1.28 13.41
C ARG A 53 39.84 0.71 12.43
N TRP A 54 39.39 -0.03 11.42
CA TRP A 54 40.25 -0.60 10.37
C TRP A 54 40.95 0.49 9.53
N ALA A 55 40.24 1.57 9.21
CA ALA A 55 40.78 2.71 8.46
C ALA A 55 41.69 3.63 9.29
N GLY A 56 41.83 3.39 10.61
CA GLY A 56 42.61 4.22 11.52
C GLY A 56 42.04 5.64 11.68
N LEU A 57 40.72 5.79 11.54
CA LEU A 57 40.01 7.06 11.62
C LEU A 57 39.46 7.25 13.04
N PRO A 58 39.87 8.31 13.77
CA PRO A 58 39.41 8.50 15.14
C PRO A 58 37.94 8.95 15.15
N PHE A 59 37.11 8.20 15.89
CA PHE A 59 35.65 8.29 15.79
C PHE A 59 35.12 9.73 15.94
N ARG A 60 35.43 10.39 17.07
CA ARG A 60 34.85 11.71 17.40
C ARG A 60 35.21 12.79 16.39
N GLU A 61 36.45 12.83 15.91
CA GLU A 61 36.90 13.82 14.94
C GLU A 61 36.38 13.52 13.53
N THR A 62 36.37 12.25 13.13
CA THR A 62 35.92 11.85 11.79
C THR A 62 34.44 12.11 11.61
N VAL A 63 33.60 11.64 12.54
CA VAL A 63 32.14 11.81 12.42
C VAL A 63 31.67 13.21 12.81
N ARG A 64 32.57 14.07 13.33
CA ARG A 64 32.25 15.39 13.89
C ARG A 64 31.24 15.30 15.05
N LEU A 65 31.51 14.45 16.03
CA LEU A 65 30.69 14.36 17.25
C LEU A 65 30.93 15.61 18.12
N ARG A 66 30.15 16.65 17.89
CA ARG A 66 30.26 17.96 18.54
C ARG A 66 28.87 18.50 18.87
N SER A 67 28.76 19.26 19.97
CA SER A 67 27.52 19.97 20.28
C SER A 67 27.26 21.08 19.25
N PRO A 68 26.05 21.17 18.67
CA PRO A 68 25.70 22.23 17.73
C PRO A 68 25.26 23.53 18.42
N GLY A 69 25.17 23.53 19.76
CA GLY A 69 24.53 24.58 20.55
C GLY A 69 23.00 24.47 20.54
N TRP A 70 22.34 25.00 21.58
CA TRP A 70 20.90 24.76 21.80
C TRP A 70 20.01 25.34 20.68
N ARG A 71 20.34 26.52 20.13
CA ARG A 71 19.56 27.15 19.04
C ARG A 71 19.57 26.28 17.79
N THR A 72 20.75 25.79 17.41
CA THR A 72 20.94 24.90 16.27
C THR A 72 20.30 23.54 16.53
N ALA A 73 20.38 23.02 17.77
CA ALA A 73 19.75 21.76 18.16
C ALA A 73 18.22 21.82 17.97
N VAL A 74 17.58 22.85 18.52
CA VAL A 74 16.12 23.06 18.39
C VAL A 74 15.74 23.29 16.92
N ALA A 75 16.48 24.13 16.21
CA ALA A 75 16.24 24.35 14.78
C ALA A 75 16.35 23.04 13.98
N SER A 76 17.37 22.22 14.26
CA SER A 76 17.60 20.94 13.58
C SER A 76 16.43 19.98 13.80
N PHE A 77 15.94 19.86 15.03
CA PHE A 77 14.75 19.06 15.34
C PHE A 77 13.54 19.49 14.50
N PHE A 78 13.23 20.79 14.48
CA PHE A 78 12.07 21.29 13.74
C PHE A 78 12.23 21.23 12.21
N VAL A 79 13.45 21.23 11.68
CA VAL A 79 13.69 20.90 10.26
C VAL A 79 13.19 19.49 9.95
N GLY A 80 13.57 18.52 10.78
CA GLY A 80 13.13 17.13 10.62
C GLY A 80 11.62 16.96 10.78
N ALA A 81 11.12 17.38 11.94
CA ALA A 81 9.71 17.23 12.30
C ALA A 81 8.78 17.92 11.29
N GLY A 82 9.20 19.09 10.76
CA GLY A 82 8.45 19.84 9.77
C GLY A 82 8.44 19.22 8.37
N LEU A 83 9.49 18.45 8.00
CA LEU A 83 9.57 17.79 6.70
C LEU A 83 8.78 16.46 6.63
N TYR A 84 8.50 15.83 7.77
CA TYR A 84 7.78 14.55 7.79
C TYR A 84 6.37 14.62 7.17
N PRO A 85 5.47 15.55 7.55
CA PRO A 85 4.14 15.64 6.93
C PRO A 85 4.19 15.89 5.42
N VAL A 86 5.17 16.66 4.95
CA VAL A 86 5.40 16.90 3.51
C VAL A 86 5.75 15.60 2.79
N SER A 87 6.59 14.76 3.42
CA SER A 87 6.97 13.44 2.90
C SER A 87 5.74 12.54 2.73
N VAL A 88 4.86 12.47 3.73
CA VAL A 88 3.62 11.68 3.67
C VAL A 88 2.68 12.17 2.58
N ILE A 89 2.41 13.47 2.50
CA ILE A 89 1.54 14.05 1.46
C ILE A 89 2.11 13.78 0.07
N SER A 90 3.43 13.93 -0.10
CA SER A 90 4.09 13.60 -1.38
C SER A 90 3.94 12.13 -1.74
N GLY A 91 3.93 11.23 -0.74
CA GLY A 91 3.70 9.81 -0.94
C GLY A 91 2.30 9.50 -1.42
N SER A 92 1.27 10.15 -0.88
CA SER A 92 -0.10 10.03 -1.37
C SER A 92 -0.22 10.47 -2.83
N ILE A 93 0.38 11.61 -3.19
CA ILE A 93 0.37 12.11 -4.57
C ILE A 93 1.09 11.14 -5.51
N ILE A 94 2.26 10.63 -5.12
CA ILE A 94 3.05 9.70 -5.94
C ILE A 94 2.29 8.38 -6.14
N GLN A 95 1.64 7.83 -5.12
CA GLN A 95 0.82 6.62 -5.25
C GLN A 95 -0.33 6.83 -6.23
N THR A 96 -1.05 7.95 -6.13
CA THR A 96 -2.12 8.30 -7.09
C THR A 96 -1.58 8.42 -8.52
N LEU A 97 -0.44 9.09 -8.71
CA LEU A 97 0.15 9.27 -10.04
C LEU A 97 0.67 7.96 -10.64
N LEU A 98 1.20 7.06 -9.82
CA LEU A 98 1.77 5.79 -10.27
C LEU A 98 0.74 4.65 -10.31
N GLY A 99 -0.44 4.85 -9.74
CA GLY A 99 -1.53 3.88 -9.72
C GLY A 99 -1.15 2.58 -9.00
N TYR A 100 -0.45 2.69 -7.87
CA TYR A 100 -0.11 1.54 -7.04
C TYR A 100 -0.27 1.90 -5.57
N GLN A 101 -0.58 0.89 -4.75
CA GLN A 101 -0.74 1.03 -3.30
C GLN A 101 0.22 0.07 -2.59
N PHE A 102 0.60 0.38 -1.36
CA PHE A 102 1.26 -0.62 -0.54
C PHE A 102 0.28 -1.72 -0.17
N LEU A 103 0.78 -2.97 -0.12
CA LEU A 103 0.09 -4.08 0.52
C LEU A 103 -0.31 -3.67 1.95
N ASP A 104 -1.50 -4.07 2.40
CA ASP A 104 -1.98 -3.69 3.72
C ASP A 104 -0.99 -4.13 4.80
N THR A 105 -0.48 -3.15 5.55
CA THR A 105 0.54 -3.32 6.59
C THR A 105 -0.06 -3.20 7.98
N GLY A 106 -1.39 -3.26 8.14
CA GLY A 106 -2.05 -3.17 9.45
C GLY A 106 -1.50 -4.19 10.46
N SER A 107 -1.10 -5.38 10.00
CA SER A 107 -0.45 -6.41 10.81
C SER A 107 0.98 -6.05 11.27
N LEU A 108 1.63 -5.08 10.64
CA LEU A 108 2.97 -4.59 10.98
C LEU A 108 2.95 -3.38 11.93
N LEU A 109 1.75 -2.86 12.26
CA LEU A 109 1.54 -1.81 13.25
C LEU A 109 1.55 -2.41 14.66
N PRO A 110 2.03 -1.65 15.66
CA PRO A 110 2.10 -2.15 17.03
C PRO A 110 0.69 -2.32 17.58
N GLN A 111 0.42 -3.46 18.19
CA GLN A 111 -0.87 -3.81 18.78
C GLN A 111 -0.88 -3.63 20.30
N THR A 112 0.31 -3.57 20.92
CA THR A 112 0.46 -3.44 22.38
C THR A 112 1.31 -2.24 22.80
N PRO A 113 1.16 -1.71 24.03
CA PRO A 113 2.02 -0.64 24.55
C PRO A 113 3.50 -0.97 24.52
N LEU A 114 3.88 -2.23 24.79
CA LEU A 114 5.27 -2.66 24.73
C LEU A 114 5.81 -2.58 23.30
N GLU A 115 5.06 -3.10 22.33
CA GLU A 115 5.39 -2.98 20.91
C GLU A 115 5.49 -1.53 20.48
N GLY A 116 4.58 -0.65 20.95
CA GLY A 116 4.65 0.78 20.69
C GLY A 116 5.93 1.42 21.22
N VAL A 117 6.37 1.10 22.44
CA VAL A 117 7.64 1.60 22.99
C VAL A 117 8.82 1.10 22.18
N LEU A 118 8.83 -0.18 21.80
CA LEU A 118 9.88 -0.76 20.97
C LEU A 118 9.90 -0.13 19.57
N ALA A 119 8.75 0.18 18.98
CA ALA A 119 8.63 0.88 17.71
C ALA A 119 9.23 2.30 17.80
N ILE A 120 8.93 3.05 18.87
CA ILE A 120 9.54 4.37 19.10
C ILE A 120 11.06 4.25 19.24
N LEU A 121 11.55 3.27 20.00
CA LEU A 121 12.99 3.03 20.15
C LEU A 121 13.64 2.68 18.82
N ALA A 122 13.03 1.81 18.02
CA ALA A 122 13.52 1.41 16.70
C ALA A 122 13.58 2.60 15.73
N TYR A 123 12.43 3.24 15.48
CA TYR A 123 12.30 4.25 14.43
C TYR A 123 12.84 5.61 14.87
N ALA A 124 12.47 6.11 16.04
CA ALA A 124 12.80 7.47 16.45
C ALA A 124 14.21 7.58 17.02
N VAL A 125 14.80 6.52 17.58
CA VAL A 125 16.09 6.60 18.28
C VAL A 125 17.18 5.82 17.56
N MET A 126 17.01 4.51 17.37
CA MET A 126 18.06 3.63 16.86
C MET A 126 18.44 3.97 15.42
N ALA A 127 17.45 4.12 14.52
CA ALA A 127 17.68 4.52 13.13
C ALA A 127 18.45 5.85 13.03
N PRO A 128 17.99 6.98 13.63
CA PRO A 128 18.74 8.23 13.60
C PRO A 128 20.16 8.15 14.14
N LEU A 129 20.41 7.36 15.18
CA LEU A 129 21.76 7.23 15.74
C LEU A 129 22.69 6.44 14.82
N CYS A 130 22.22 5.30 14.31
CA CYS A 130 23.05 4.36 13.56
C CYS A 130 23.26 4.85 12.12
N GLU A 131 22.18 5.25 11.46
CA GLU A 131 22.22 5.68 10.07
C GLU A 131 23.00 6.97 9.88
N GLU A 132 22.92 7.93 10.81
CA GLU A 132 23.67 9.19 10.67
C GLU A 132 25.18 8.99 10.85
N VAL A 133 25.62 8.09 11.74
CA VAL A 133 27.04 7.72 11.85
C VAL A 133 27.55 7.17 10.52
N PHE A 134 26.77 6.28 9.90
CA PHE A 134 27.09 5.66 8.63
C PHE A 134 27.06 6.66 7.47
N ALA A 135 25.90 7.27 7.20
CA ALA A 135 25.68 8.11 6.03
C ALA A 135 26.41 9.46 6.13
N ARG A 136 26.37 10.13 7.28
CA ARG A 136 26.91 11.50 7.42
C ARG A 136 28.32 11.47 7.98
N GLY A 137 28.52 10.69 9.04
CA GLY A 137 29.80 10.54 9.72
C GLY A 137 30.90 9.90 8.86
N ILE A 138 30.54 8.95 7.98
CA ILE A 138 31.51 8.21 7.14
C ILE A 138 31.36 8.57 5.66
N ILE A 139 30.18 8.34 5.06
CA ILE A 139 30.00 8.47 3.60
C ILE A 139 30.13 9.93 3.16
N GLN A 140 29.23 10.80 3.65
CA GLN A 140 29.24 12.22 3.29
C GLN A 140 30.56 12.87 3.69
N ARG A 141 31.13 12.51 4.84
CA ARG A 141 32.44 13.02 5.27
C ARG A 141 33.54 12.74 4.25
N THR A 142 33.62 11.49 3.78
CA THR A 142 34.61 11.07 2.78
C THR A 142 34.39 11.77 1.44
N TYR A 143 33.13 11.91 1.03
CA TYR A 143 32.79 12.60 -0.21
C TYR A 143 33.01 14.11 -0.12
N GLU A 144 32.85 14.72 1.06
CA GLU A 144 33.11 16.16 1.27
C GLU A 144 34.60 16.46 1.08
N GLU A 145 35.48 15.60 1.61
CA GLU A 145 36.93 15.75 1.44
C GLU A 145 37.37 15.61 -0.02
N ARG A 146 36.67 14.76 -0.79
CA ARG A 146 37.06 14.42 -2.15
C ARG A 146 36.40 15.27 -3.24
N PHE A 147 35.11 15.55 -3.11
CA PHE A 147 34.27 16.14 -4.15
C PHE A 147 33.71 17.52 -3.78
N GLY A 148 33.92 17.95 -2.53
CA GLY A 148 33.33 19.17 -1.99
C GLY A 148 31.90 18.98 -1.49
N PRO A 149 31.37 19.97 -0.76
CA PRO A 149 30.19 19.79 0.07
C PRO A 149 28.90 19.55 -0.73
N GLY A 150 28.67 20.31 -1.80
CA GLY A 150 27.45 20.16 -2.61
C GLY A 150 27.33 18.76 -3.22
N ARG A 151 28.41 18.25 -3.83
CA ARG A 151 28.44 16.89 -4.38
C ARG A 151 28.35 15.82 -3.30
N ALA A 152 28.96 16.05 -2.14
CA ALA A 152 28.87 15.13 -1.01
C ALA A 152 27.44 14.99 -0.49
N ILE A 153 26.70 16.10 -0.36
CA ILE A 153 25.29 16.10 0.03
C ILE A 153 24.46 15.32 -0.99
N LEU A 154 24.64 15.60 -2.29
CA LEU A 154 23.88 14.92 -3.34
C LEU A 154 24.19 13.42 -3.41
N PHE A 155 25.47 13.02 -3.39
CA PHE A 155 25.85 11.61 -3.51
C PHE A 155 25.50 10.82 -2.24
N ALA A 156 25.83 11.33 -1.05
CA ALA A 156 25.46 10.65 0.18
C ALA A 156 23.93 10.60 0.36
N GLY A 157 23.21 11.65 -0.04
CA GLY A 157 21.75 11.67 -0.01
C GLY A 157 21.11 10.66 -0.96
N GLY A 158 21.68 10.49 -2.17
CA GLY A 158 21.26 9.45 -3.11
C GLY A 158 21.53 8.04 -2.60
N LEU A 159 22.69 7.79 -1.98
CA LEU A 159 22.99 6.49 -1.36
C LEU A 159 22.09 6.22 -0.15
N PHE A 160 21.74 7.25 0.61
CA PHE A 160 20.78 7.14 1.71
C PHE A 160 19.38 6.74 1.21
N ILE A 161 18.95 7.25 0.06
CA ILE A 161 17.70 6.81 -0.58
C ILE A 161 17.77 5.34 -0.98
N VAL A 162 18.84 4.93 -1.66
CA VAL A 162 19.04 3.53 -2.06
C VAL A 162 19.07 2.60 -0.85
N PHE A 163 19.63 3.04 0.28
CA PHE A 163 19.67 2.29 1.53
C PHE A 163 18.29 1.91 2.09
N HIS A 164 17.23 2.65 1.76
CA HIS A 164 15.88 2.34 2.24
C HIS A 164 15.18 1.21 1.45
N LEU A 165 15.74 0.81 0.31
CA LEU A 165 15.23 -0.31 -0.49
C LEU A 165 13.75 -0.21 -0.87
N SER A 166 13.19 1.01 -0.92
CA SER A 166 11.82 1.26 -1.34
C SER A 166 11.73 2.41 -2.35
N LEU A 167 10.90 2.22 -3.37
CA LEU A 167 10.56 3.21 -4.38
C LEU A 167 9.81 4.38 -3.76
N LEU A 168 8.69 4.11 -3.08
CA LEU A 168 7.88 5.21 -2.53
C LEU A 168 8.68 5.96 -1.48
N GLN A 169 9.23 5.24 -0.50
CA GLN A 169 9.98 5.86 0.58
C GLN A 169 11.19 6.61 0.01
N GLY A 170 11.89 6.02 -0.95
CA GLY A 170 13.04 6.64 -1.58
C GLY A 170 12.72 7.98 -2.25
N LEU A 171 11.56 8.10 -2.92
CA LEU A 171 11.12 9.36 -3.52
C LEU A 171 10.66 10.37 -2.47
N THR A 172 9.90 9.94 -1.47
CA THR A 172 9.30 10.84 -0.48
C THR A 172 10.31 11.40 0.53
N ILE A 173 11.45 10.72 0.76
CA ILE A 173 12.50 11.20 1.67
C ILE A 173 13.56 12.07 1.01
N ILE A 174 13.50 12.32 -0.31
CA ILE A 174 14.48 13.18 -1.01
C ILE A 174 14.70 14.52 -0.27
N PRO A 175 13.66 15.29 0.10
CA PRO A 175 13.86 16.57 0.79
C PRO A 175 14.56 16.41 2.14
N LEU A 176 14.16 15.41 2.93
CA LEU A 176 14.76 15.12 4.23
C LEU A 176 16.22 14.68 4.09
N SER A 177 16.52 13.79 3.14
CA SER A 177 17.87 13.29 2.86
C SER A 177 18.85 14.43 2.53
N LEU A 178 18.41 15.38 1.70
CA LEU A 178 19.18 16.59 1.37
C LEU A 178 19.31 17.54 2.56
N ALA A 179 18.23 17.72 3.34
CA ALA A 179 18.25 18.56 4.54
C ALA A 179 19.23 18.03 5.59
N LEU A 180 19.24 16.73 5.86
CA LEU A 180 20.21 16.08 6.75
C LEU A 180 21.64 16.37 6.31
N GLY A 181 21.94 16.17 5.03
CA GLY A 181 23.27 16.45 4.50
C GLY A 181 23.66 17.92 4.61
N TYR A 182 22.73 18.84 4.35
CA TYR A 182 22.94 20.28 4.50
C TYR A 182 23.18 20.66 5.96
N VAL A 183 22.34 20.20 6.89
CA VAL A 183 22.45 20.43 8.34
C VAL A 183 23.81 19.96 8.85
N TYR A 184 24.21 18.73 8.51
CA TYR A 184 25.50 18.16 8.89
C TYR A 184 26.69 18.99 8.39
N TRP A 185 26.70 19.33 7.08
CA TRP A 185 27.78 20.13 6.50
C TRP A 185 27.86 21.53 7.13
N ARG A 186 26.71 22.18 7.30
CA ARG A 186 26.62 23.58 7.66
C ARG A 186 26.92 23.82 9.15
N SER A 187 26.51 22.89 10.01
CA SER A 187 26.74 22.92 11.47
C SER A 187 28.06 22.27 11.91
N GLU A 188 28.69 21.49 11.04
CA GLU A 188 29.85 20.64 11.38
C GLU A 188 29.61 19.76 12.62
N SER A 189 28.39 19.28 12.81
CA SER A 189 27.95 18.49 13.95
C SER A 189 27.11 17.29 13.50
N LEU A 190 27.55 16.09 13.89
CA LEU A 190 26.72 14.89 13.74
C LEU A 190 25.43 14.98 14.56
N VAL A 191 25.52 15.57 15.76
CA VAL A 191 24.38 15.69 16.68
C VAL A 191 23.26 16.53 16.07
N ALA A 192 23.59 17.60 15.34
CA ALA A 192 22.57 18.37 14.60
C ALA A 192 21.84 17.49 13.57
N SER A 193 22.57 16.68 12.81
CA SER A 193 21.98 15.78 11.82
C SER A 193 21.12 14.69 12.47
N ILE A 194 21.60 14.08 13.57
CA ILE A 194 20.84 13.14 14.39
C ILE A 194 19.54 13.77 14.88
N LEU A 195 19.57 15.02 15.35
CA LEU A 195 18.36 15.71 15.82
C LEU A 195 17.37 16.01 14.69
N THR A 196 17.86 16.35 13.49
CA THR A 196 17.00 16.46 12.30
C THR A 196 16.38 15.12 11.93
N HIS A 197 17.16 14.03 11.94
CA HIS A 197 16.62 12.71 11.62
C HIS A 197 15.61 12.25 12.70
N PHE A 198 15.98 12.39 13.97
CA PHE A 198 15.12 12.16 15.13
C PHE A 198 13.80 12.95 15.03
N GLY A 199 13.84 14.23 14.64
CA GLY A 199 12.63 15.04 14.50
C GLY A 199 11.65 14.45 13.48
N ALA A 200 12.13 14.03 12.31
CA ALA A 200 11.30 13.39 11.31
C ALA A 200 10.76 12.03 11.78
N ASN A 201 11.64 11.19 12.33
CA ASN A 201 11.27 9.83 12.74
C ASN A 201 10.42 9.81 14.01
N ALA A 202 10.53 10.80 14.89
CA ALA A 202 9.63 10.95 16.03
C ALA A 202 8.20 11.21 15.57
N MET A 203 8.01 12.06 14.57
CA MET A 203 6.69 12.28 13.97
C MET A 203 6.17 11.00 13.30
N ALA A 204 7.03 10.27 12.57
CA ALA A 204 6.70 8.97 12.00
C ALA A 204 6.29 7.95 13.07
N ALA A 205 7.05 7.85 14.16
CA ALA A 205 6.76 6.94 15.26
C ALA A 205 5.42 7.27 15.95
N LEU A 206 5.07 8.56 16.12
CA LEU A 206 3.77 8.97 16.64
C LEU A 206 2.61 8.52 15.73
N VAL A 207 2.79 8.55 14.41
CA VAL A 207 1.79 8.06 13.45
C VAL A 207 1.69 6.54 13.49
N VAL A 208 2.82 5.83 13.44
CA VAL A 208 2.88 4.35 13.46
C VAL A 208 2.30 3.79 14.76
N THR A 209 2.55 4.45 15.90
CA THR A 209 2.06 4.00 17.22
C THR A 209 0.68 4.54 17.59
N SER A 210 -0.02 5.16 16.65
CA SER A 210 -1.29 5.84 16.89
C SER A 210 -2.37 4.92 17.44
N GLY A 211 -2.45 3.67 16.97
CA GLY A 211 -3.41 2.67 17.45
C GLY A 211 -3.29 2.35 18.95
N VAL A 212 -2.15 2.63 19.56
CA VAL A 212 -1.86 2.27 20.96
C VAL A 212 -1.74 3.50 21.88
N PHE A 213 -1.08 4.58 21.43
CA PHE A 213 -0.80 5.74 22.29
C PHE A 213 -1.66 6.97 21.98
N TRP A 214 -1.92 7.25 20.70
CA TRP A 214 -2.65 8.45 20.31
C TRP A 214 -3.38 8.24 18.99
N THR A 215 -4.61 7.74 19.08
CA THR A 215 -5.44 7.35 17.92
C THR A 215 -5.71 8.48 16.94
N LYS A 216 -5.72 9.72 17.43
CA LYS A 216 -5.91 10.93 16.62
C LYS A 216 -4.62 11.50 16.00
N ALA A 217 -3.46 10.88 16.24
CA ALA A 217 -2.17 11.40 15.76
C ALA A 217 -2.12 11.57 14.24
N PRO A 218 -2.55 10.60 13.40
CA PRO A 218 -2.48 10.76 11.95
C PRO A 218 -3.34 11.94 11.46
N GLN A 219 -4.58 12.07 11.94
CA GLN A 219 -5.50 13.13 11.54
C GLN A 219 -4.99 14.51 11.95
N VAL A 220 -4.36 14.61 13.13
CA VAL A 220 -3.78 15.86 13.61
C VAL A 220 -2.50 16.17 12.82
N LEU A 221 -1.50 15.30 12.89
CA LEU A 221 -0.15 15.56 12.39
C LEU A 221 -0.08 15.69 10.86
N LEU A 222 -0.96 15.00 10.13
CA LEU A 222 -0.99 14.98 8.67
C LEU A 222 -2.06 15.89 8.07
N SER A 223 -2.80 16.65 8.88
CA SER A 223 -3.75 17.64 8.36
C SER A 223 -3.05 18.68 7.47
N PRO A 224 -3.70 19.19 6.40
CA PRO A 224 -3.09 20.18 5.51
C PRO A 224 -2.56 21.42 6.25
N LEU A 225 -3.28 21.86 7.29
CA LEU A 225 -2.85 22.98 8.14
C LEU A 225 -1.54 22.66 8.87
N ASN A 226 -1.45 21.51 9.55
CA ASN A 226 -0.24 21.14 10.30
C ASN A 226 0.93 20.80 9.38
N ALA A 227 0.68 20.28 8.18
CA ALA A 227 1.70 20.14 7.16
C ALA A 227 2.23 21.52 6.70
N GLY A 228 1.35 22.51 6.52
CA GLY A 228 1.73 23.90 6.25
C GLY A 228 2.58 24.51 7.37
N ILE A 229 2.18 24.33 8.64
CA ILE A 229 2.95 24.75 9.80
C ILE A 229 4.30 24.05 9.84
N GLY A 230 4.34 22.73 9.59
CA GLY A 230 5.56 21.94 9.51
C GLY A 230 6.54 22.49 8.48
N LEU A 231 6.07 22.83 7.28
CA LEU A 231 6.91 23.44 6.25
C LEU A 231 7.47 24.80 6.69
N VAL A 232 6.66 25.65 7.32
CA VAL A 232 7.12 26.93 7.87
C VAL A 232 8.19 26.73 8.94
N LEU A 233 8.00 25.77 9.86
CA LEU A 233 8.97 25.42 10.89
C LEU A 233 10.27 24.89 10.29
N ALA A 234 10.20 24.09 9.22
CA ALA A 234 11.38 23.59 8.54
C ALA A 234 12.18 24.72 7.86
N VAL A 235 11.49 25.64 7.17
CA VAL A 235 12.13 26.81 6.54
C VAL A 235 12.73 27.74 7.61
N ALA A 236 12.00 28.01 8.69
CA ALA A 236 12.49 28.81 9.81
C ALA A 236 13.70 28.16 10.49
N GLY A 237 13.67 26.84 10.70
CA GLY A 237 14.77 26.05 11.23
C GLY A 237 16.03 26.14 10.36
N LEU A 238 15.89 25.97 9.04
CA LEU A 238 16.99 26.14 8.08
C LEU A 238 17.55 27.57 8.11
N TRP A 239 16.69 28.58 8.24
CA TRP A 239 17.11 29.98 8.35
C TRP A 239 17.88 30.26 9.65
N VAL A 240 17.39 29.79 10.81
CA VAL A 240 18.07 29.91 12.11
C VAL A 240 19.42 29.21 12.05
N LEU A 241 19.47 28.00 11.48
CA LEU A 241 20.69 27.24 11.32
C LEU A 241 21.70 28.00 10.45
N ARG A 242 21.27 28.53 9.30
CA ARG A 242 22.13 29.31 8.40
C ARG A 242 22.73 30.55 9.07
N ARG A 243 21.99 31.20 9.97
CA ARG A 243 22.46 32.39 10.71
C ARG A 243 23.43 32.07 11.86
N ASN A 244 23.22 30.94 12.56
CA ASN A 244 23.99 30.62 13.77
C ASN A 244 25.22 29.74 13.51
N THR A 245 25.42 29.27 12.29
CA THR A 245 26.54 28.39 11.94
C THR A 245 27.37 29.03 10.84
N SER A 246 28.63 28.62 10.67
CA SER A 246 29.50 28.95 9.53
C SER A 246 30.38 27.73 9.24
N PRO A 247 30.35 27.14 8.03
CA PRO A 247 31.12 25.92 7.78
C PRO A 247 32.60 26.30 7.58
N SER A 248 33.51 25.45 8.02
CA SER A 248 34.93 25.70 7.81
C SER A 248 35.27 25.64 6.31
N ARG A 249 36.04 26.63 5.80
CA ARG A 249 36.57 26.56 4.44
C ARG A 249 37.65 25.48 4.39
N ARG A 250 37.39 24.40 3.66
CA ARG A 250 38.36 23.31 3.47
C ARG A 250 38.97 23.34 2.09
N LYS A 251 40.31 23.18 2.03
CA LYS A 251 41.03 22.97 0.78
C LYS A 251 40.77 21.54 0.33
N LEU A 252 40.22 21.38 -0.87
CA LEU A 252 39.99 20.06 -1.46
C LEU A 252 41.33 19.35 -1.67
N GLU A 253 41.39 18.05 -1.37
CA GLU A 253 42.56 17.26 -1.74
C GLU A 253 42.67 17.18 -3.26
N GLN A 254 43.70 17.81 -3.83
CA GLN A 254 44.03 17.67 -5.25
C GLN A 254 44.37 16.21 -5.52
N THR A 255 43.58 15.56 -6.38
CA THR A 255 43.76 14.14 -6.65
C THR A 255 43.60 13.84 -8.13
N GLN A 256 44.55 13.09 -8.66
CA GLN A 256 44.60 12.66 -10.06
C GLN A 256 43.37 11.82 -10.45
N PRO A 257 42.92 11.89 -11.72
CA PRO A 257 41.75 11.17 -12.18
C PRO A 257 42.07 9.69 -12.32
N ARG A 258 41.45 8.82 -11.51
CA ARG A 258 41.41 7.38 -11.76
C ARG A 258 39.99 6.84 -11.77
N ARG A 259 39.52 6.70 -13.03
CA ARG A 259 38.56 5.80 -13.69
C ARG A 259 37.72 4.86 -12.81
N PHE A 260 36.41 4.78 -13.15
CA PHE A 260 35.42 3.68 -13.10
C PHE A 260 35.57 2.50 -12.11
N LYS A 261 36.78 1.97 -11.86
CA LYS A 261 37.05 0.85 -10.95
C LYS A 261 36.61 1.08 -9.50
N HIS A 262 36.41 2.33 -9.09
CA HIS A 262 35.94 2.66 -7.73
C HIS A 262 34.41 2.72 -7.59
N ALA A 263 33.68 2.66 -8.69
CA ALA A 263 32.22 2.82 -8.71
C ALA A 263 31.46 1.48 -8.75
N TRP A 264 32.13 0.35 -9.02
CA TRP A 264 31.44 -0.94 -9.16
C TRP A 264 30.59 -1.33 -7.93
N PRO A 265 30.96 -1.04 -6.66
CA PRO A 265 30.08 -1.37 -5.54
C PRO A 265 28.75 -0.61 -5.61
N LEU A 266 28.76 0.61 -6.14
CA LEU A 266 27.56 1.42 -6.35
C LEU A 266 26.75 0.92 -7.54
N LEU A 267 27.39 0.37 -8.58
CA LEU A 267 26.68 -0.27 -9.69
C LEU A 267 25.94 -1.53 -9.23
N VAL A 268 26.58 -2.36 -8.39
CA VAL A 268 25.94 -3.55 -7.81
C VAL A 268 24.81 -3.14 -6.87
N ALA A 269 25.02 -2.16 -5.99
CA ALA A 269 23.97 -1.63 -5.13
C ALA A 269 22.80 -1.04 -5.93
N GLY A 270 23.07 -0.34 -7.03
CA GLY A 270 22.06 0.21 -7.92
C GLY A 270 21.25 -0.89 -8.61
N LEU A 271 21.90 -1.93 -9.15
CA LEU A 271 21.20 -3.08 -9.73
C LEU A 271 20.33 -3.79 -8.70
N PHE A 272 20.86 -4.00 -7.49
CA PHE A 272 20.12 -4.61 -6.39
C PHE A 272 18.86 -3.79 -6.03
N TYR A 273 19.01 -2.47 -5.91
CA TYR A 273 17.90 -1.55 -5.67
C TYR A 273 16.86 -1.59 -6.80
N LEU A 274 17.29 -1.59 -8.07
CA LEU A 274 16.40 -1.67 -9.23
C LEU A 274 15.54 -2.94 -9.23
N VAL A 275 16.11 -4.07 -8.80
CA VAL A 275 15.35 -5.32 -8.66
C VAL A 275 14.29 -5.19 -7.57
N LEU A 276 14.65 -4.68 -6.40
CA LEU A 276 13.72 -4.56 -5.26
C LEU A 276 12.59 -3.57 -5.53
N ILE A 277 12.88 -2.40 -6.10
CA ILE A 277 11.82 -1.45 -6.47
C ILE A 277 10.94 -1.99 -7.60
N GLY A 278 11.47 -2.84 -8.49
CA GLY A 278 10.68 -3.51 -9.51
C GLY A 278 9.69 -4.50 -8.89
N ILE A 279 10.11 -5.24 -7.85
CA ILE A 279 9.24 -6.14 -7.10
C ILE A 279 8.19 -5.33 -6.33
N GLU A 280 8.57 -4.27 -5.60
CA GLU A 280 7.63 -3.39 -4.90
C GLU A 280 6.60 -2.77 -5.84
N PHE A 281 7.04 -2.23 -6.98
CA PHE A 281 6.15 -1.59 -7.94
C PHE A 281 5.16 -2.59 -8.55
N THR A 282 5.62 -3.81 -8.88
CA THR A 282 4.73 -4.86 -9.42
C THR A 282 3.76 -5.38 -8.37
N ALA A 283 4.22 -5.61 -7.14
CA ALA A 283 3.38 -6.03 -6.03
C ALA A 283 2.36 -4.96 -5.62
N GLY A 284 2.73 -3.68 -5.67
CA GLY A 284 1.79 -2.61 -5.33
C GLY A 284 0.77 -2.31 -6.42
N ARG A 285 1.10 -2.56 -7.70
CA ARG A 285 0.19 -2.30 -8.84
C ARG A 285 -0.73 -3.48 -9.13
N SER A 286 -0.28 -4.69 -8.82
CA SER A 286 -0.99 -5.94 -9.08
C SER A 286 -0.83 -6.90 -7.90
N PRO A 287 -1.29 -6.53 -6.69
CA PRO A 287 -1.13 -7.33 -5.47
C PRO A 287 -1.76 -8.73 -5.60
N GLU A 288 -2.84 -8.87 -6.36
CA GLU A 288 -3.54 -10.12 -6.64
C GLU A 288 -2.65 -11.19 -7.30
N ARG A 289 -1.54 -10.80 -7.95
CA ARG A 289 -0.58 -11.73 -8.54
C ARG A 289 0.28 -12.45 -7.50
N PHE A 290 0.37 -11.90 -6.29
CA PHE A 290 1.23 -12.39 -5.22
C PHE A 290 0.45 -13.06 -4.08
N GLN A 291 -0.87 -13.23 -4.24
CA GLN A 291 -1.73 -13.89 -3.26
C GLN A 291 -2.19 -15.26 -3.76
N ASP A 292 -2.26 -16.20 -2.84
CA ASP A 292 -2.89 -17.50 -3.09
C ASP A 292 -4.39 -17.32 -3.41
N PRO A 293 -5.00 -18.23 -4.18
CA PRO A 293 -6.44 -18.18 -4.42
C PRO A 293 -7.26 -18.22 -3.13
N VAL A 294 -8.39 -17.52 -3.11
CA VAL A 294 -9.35 -17.63 -2.00
C VAL A 294 -9.87 -19.07 -1.87
N ILE A 295 -10.16 -19.47 -0.64
CA ILE A 295 -10.75 -20.77 -0.33
C ILE A 295 -12.22 -20.53 -0.05
N VAL A 296 -13.08 -21.07 -0.91
CA VAL A 296 -14.54 -21.05 -0.74
C VAL A 296 -14.98 -22.46 -0.36
N GLY A 297 -15.64 -22.60 0.80
CA GLY A 297 -16.15 -23.88 1.25
C GLY A 297 -17.40 -24.34 0.50
N GLU A 298 -17.85 -25.56 0.78
CA GLU A 298 -19.14 -26.04 0.30
C GLU A 298 -20.29 -25.20 0.87
N ALA A 299 -21.19 -24.76 0.00
CA ALA A 299 -22.34 -23.98 0.40
C ALA A 299 -23.30 -24.77 1.31
N GLN A 300 -23.56 -24.25 2.51
CA GLN A 300 -24.39 -24.89 3.53
C GLN A 300 -25.90 -24.67 3.31
N LEU A 301 -26.36 -24.82 2.06
CA LEU A 301 -27.75 -24.62 1.69
C LEU A 301 -28.48 -25.97 1.56
N GLN A 302 -29.47 -26.21 2.42
CA GLN A 302 -30.29 -27.44 2.38
C GLN A 302 -31.64 -27.26 1.68
N GLN A 303 -32.19 -26.06 1.73
CA GLN A 303 -33.49 -25.71 1.15
C GLN A 303 -33.40 -24.37 0.44
N ALA A 304 -34.37 -24.07 -0.42
CA ALA A 304 -34.43 -22.76 -1.06
C ALA A 304 -34.60 -21.64 -0.02
N VAL A 305 -33.92 -20.53 -0.26
CA VAL A 305 -33.91 -19.34 0.59
C VAL A 305 -34.13 -18.11 -0.28
N GLU A 306 -34.86 -17.13 0.25
CA GLU A 306 -35.26 -15.94 -0.47
C GLU A 306 -34.98 -14.69 0.35
N TRP A 307 -34.62 -13.60 -0.33
CA TRP A 307 -34.34 -12.31 0.28
C TRP A 307 -34.91 -11.18 -0.57
N ASN A 308 -35.31 -10.10 0.10
CA ASN A 308 -35.73 -8.86 -0.54
C ASN A 308 -34.77 -7.74 -0.18
N TYR A 309 -34.24 -7.08 -1.20
CA TYR A 309 -33.31 -5.97 -1.07
C TYR A 309 -33.93 -4.70 -1.62
N ALA A 310 -33.71 -3.58 -0.94
CA ALA A 310 -33.84 -2.27 -1.54
C ALA A 310 -32.61 -2.00 -2.38
N VAL A 311 -32.79 -1.49 -3.59
CA VAL A 311 -31.73 -0.97 -4.44
C VAL A 311 -31.68 0.53 -4.23
N CYS A 312 -30.53 1.05 -3.79
CA CYS A 312 -30.27 2.45 -3.58
C CYS A 312 -29.24 2.98 -4.57
N ASN A 313 -29.38 4.24 -4.98
CA ASN A 313 -28.38 4.91 -5.80
C ASN A 313 -27.17 5.36 -4.95
N ALA A 314 -26.19 6.00 -5.59
CA ALA A 314 -24.98 6.50 -4.93
C ALA A 314 -25.19 7.60 -3.87
N ALA A 315 -26.40 8.17 -3.76
CA ALA A 315 -26.81 9.11 -2.72
C ALA A 315 -27.60 8.44 -1.57
N ASP A 316 -27.65 7.10 -1.56
CA ASP A 316 -28.43 6.27 -0.64
C ASP A 316 -29.97 6.41 -0.78
N ASP A 317 -30.46 7.04 -1.86
CA ASP A 317 -31.90 7.11 -2.14
C ASP A 317 -32.39 5.77 -2.73
N PRO A 318 -33.54 5.22 -2.28
CA PRO A 318 -34.11 4.02 -2.84
C PRO A 318 -34.61 4.27 -4.27
N VAL A 319 -34.14 3.45 -5.20
CA VAL A 319 -34.46 3.51 -6.64
C VAL A 319 -35.05 2.20 -7.16
N GLY A 320 -35.14 1.15 -6.35
CA GLY A 320 -35.72 -0.10 -6.78
C GLY A 320 -35.85 -1.13 -5.67
N GLU A 321 -36.46 -2.25 -6.02
CA GLU A 321 -36.52 -3.44 -5.19
C GLU A 321 -36.04 -4.64 -5.98
N MET A 322 -35.47 -5.60 -5.25
CA MET A 322 -34.82 -6.77 -5.80
C MET A 322 -35.22 -7.99 -4.96
N HIS A 323 -35.76 -9.00 -5.63
CA HIS A 323 -36.00 -10.32 -5.06
C HIS A 323 -34.86 -11.25 -5.49
N CYS A 324 -34.34 -12.00 -4.53
CA CYS A 324 -33.27 -12.96 -4.76
C CYS A 324 -33.66 -14.30 -4.15
N ARG A 325 -33.45 -15.39 -4.89
CA ARG A 325 -33.69 -16.76 -4.43
C ARG A 325 -32.49 -17.63 -4.74
N LEU A 326 -31.94 -18.31 -3.74
CA LEU A 326 -30.96 -19.38 -3.95
C LEU A 326 -31.65 -20.74 -3.76
N GLU A 327 -31.48 -21.63 -4.73
CA GLU A 327 -32.09 -22.96 -4.72
C GLU A 327 -31.05 -24.05 -4.97
N PRO A 328 -30.91 -25.04 -4.05
CA PRO A 328 -30.03 -26.18 -4.28
C PRO A 328 -30.65 -27.16 -5.28
N GLN A 329 -29.86 -27.60 -6.26
CA GLN A 329 -30.25 -28.55 -7.31
C GLN A 329 -29.18 -29.65 -7.45
N GLY A 330 -29.20 -30.63 -6.53
CA GLY A 330 -28.17 -31.66 -6.48
C GLY A 330 -26.80 -31.06 -6.10
N ASP A 331 -25.83 -31.18 -7.01
CA ASP A 331 -24.46 -30.66 -6.84
C ASP A 331 -24.31 -29.20 -7.30
N THR A 332 -25.41 -28.55 -7.70
CA THR A 332 -25.42 -27.15 -8.11
C THR A 332 -26.31 -26.30 -7.20
N ILE A 333 -26.06 -25.01 -7.20
CA ILE A 333 -26.92 -23.99 -6.61
C ILE A 333 -27.28 -23.01 -7.71
N VAL A 334 -28.57 -22.68 -7.82
CA VAL A 334 -29.06 -21.71 -8.78
C VAL A 334 -29.49 -20.46 -8.03
N LEU A 335 -28.84 -19.35 -8.36
CA LEU A 335 -29.24 -18.00 -7.96
C LEU A 335 -30.23 -17.49 -9.00
N TYR A 336 -31.40 -17.07 -8.53
CA TYR A 336 -32.38 -16.29 -9.24
C TYR A 336 -32.41 -14.89 -8.65
N TRP A 337 -32.53 -13.90 -9.52
CA TRP A 337 -32.53 -12.50 -9.16
C TRP A 337 -33.44 -11.75 -10.11
N ASP A 338 -34.36 -10.98 -9.55
CA ASP A 338 -35.36 -10.22 -10.29
C ASP A 338 -35.44 -8.84 -9.65
N SER A 339 -35.39 -7.78 -10.46
CA SER A 339 -35.43 -6.42 -9.93
C SER A 339 -36.08 -5.42 -10.87
N ILE A 340 -36.68 -4.39 -10.27
CA ILE A 340 -37.27 -3.26 -10.98
C ILE A 340 -36.57 -2.00 -10.50
N HIS A 341 -35.99 -1.27 -11.44
CA HIS A 341 -35.18 -0.07 -11.23
C HIS A 341 -35.93 1.14 -11.77
N GLN A 342 -35.85 2.25 -11.03
CA GLN A 342 -36.32 3.57 -11.43
C GLN A 342 -35.13 4.41 -11.89
N ALA A 343 -35.33 5.20 -12.94
CA ALA A 343 -34.32 6.12 -13.43
C ALA A 343 -33.94 7.14 -12.36
N TYR A 344 -32.65 7.46 -12.29
CA TYR A 344 -32.11 8.44 -11.35
C TYR A 344 -30.93 9.20 -11.97
N ASP A 345 -30.67 10.39 -11.44
CA ASP A 345 -29.53 11.23 -11.83
C ASP A 345 -29.08 12.01 -10.60
N VAL A 346 -27.98 11.56 -10.01
CA VAL A 346 -27.48 12.09 -8.73
C VAL A 346 -26.04 12.54 -8.85
N GLN A 347 -25.73 13.66 -8.21
CA GLN A 347 -24.38 14.19 -8.09
C GLN A 347 -23.93 14.07 -6.64
N VAL A 348 -22.93 13.23 -6.41
CA VAL A 348 -22.34 13.02 -5.07
C VAL A 348 -20.85 13.39 -5.08
N PRO A 349 -20.21 13.58 -3.91
CA PRO A 349 -18.76 13.71 -3.82
C PRO A 349 -18.09 12.46 -4.40
N GLY A 350 -17.59 12.55 -5.63
CA GLY A 350 -16.99 11.43 -6.35
C GLY A 350 -17.43 11.31 -7.81
N GLY A 351 -18.59 11.87 -8.18
CA GLY A 351 -19.06 11.83 -9.57
C GLY A 351 -20.55 12.05 -9.74
N ARG A 352 -20.98 12.02 -11.00
CA ARG A 352 -22.39 11.98 -11.39
C ARG A 352 -22.74 10.53 -11.74
N TYR A 353 -23.83 10.02 -11.19
CA TYR A 353 -24.31 8.67 -11.41
C TYR A 353 -25.70 8.74 -12.01
N MET A 354 -25.93 7.97 -13.07
CA MET A 354 -27.20 7.95 -13.79
C MET A 354 -27.65 6.50 -13.97
N GLY A 355 -28.90 6.24 -13.63
CA GLY A 355 -29.59 4.98 -13.87
C GLY A 355 -30.81 5.20 -14.75
N SER A 356 -31.33 4.12 -15.31
CA SER A 356 -32.53 4.15 -16.16
C SER A 356 -33.58 3.18 -15.64
N ASN A 357 -34.83 3.37 -16.08
CA ASN A 357 -35.86 2.39 -15.81
C ASN A 357 -35.47 1.06 -16.43
N ALA A 358 -35.45 0.02 -15.63
CA ALA A 358 -35.10 -1.31 -16.10
C ALA A 358 -35.80 -2.38 -15.27
N ALA A 359 -36.39 -3.37 -15.92
CA ALA A 359 -36.67 -4.66 -15.32
C ALA A 359 -35.51 -5.59 -15.66
N LYS A 360 -34.90 -6.22 -14.66
CA LYS A 360 -33.73 -7.05 -14.86
C LYS A 360 -33.96 -8.41 -14.21
N GLU A 361 -33.70 -9.48 -14.97
CA GLU A 361 -33.78 -10.86 -14.52
C GLU A 361 -32.40 -11.50 -14.71
N LYS A 362 -31.94 -12.24 -13.70
CA LYS A 362 -30.67 -12.95 -13.73
C LYS A 362 -30.83 -14.33 -13.16
N LYS A 363 -30.19 -15.28 -13.82
CA LYS A 363 -30.10 -16.66 -13.38
C LYS A 363 -28.67 -17.13 -13.51
N VAL A 364 -28.09 -17.61 -12.42
CA VAL A 364 -26.71 -18.10 -12.40
C VAL A 364 -26.65 -19.45 -11.70
N ALA A 365 -26.12 -20.46 -12.38
CA ALA A 365 -25.86 -21.78 -11.81
C ALA A 365 -24.39 -21.87 -11.37
N LEU A 366 -24.19 -22.29 -10.12
CA LEU A 366 -22.91 -22.42 -9.45
C LEU A 366 -22.69 -23.86 -9.01
N GLN A 367 -21.45 -24.32 -8.97
CA GLN A 367 -21.09 -25.56 -8.30
C GLN A 367 -21.23 -25.37 -6.78
N ARG A 368 -21.84 -26.35 -6.10
CA ARG A 368 -22.07 -26.29 -4.66
C ARG A 368 -20.78 -26.27 -3.85
N ASP A 369 -19.78 -27.02 -4.30
CA ASP A 369 -18.42 -27.03 -3.75
C ASP A 369 -17.57 -25.98 -4.49
N GLY A 370 -16.94 -25.08 -3.74
CA GLY A 370 -16.06 -24.04 -4.28
C GLY A 370 -16.74 -22.89 -5.04
N GLY A 371 -18.05 -22.97 -5.33
CA GLY A 371 -18.82 -21.86 -5.89
C GLY A 371 -18.52 -21.51 -7.34
N GLN A 372 -17.96 -22.44 -8.12
CA GLN A 372 -17.57 -22.18 -9.52
C GLN A 372 -18.80 -21.89 -10.40
N PRO A 373 -18.78 -20.82 -11.22
CA PRO A 373 -19.87 -20.54 -12.15
C PRO A 373 -19.91 -21.57 -13.29
N LEU A 374 -21.11 -22.07 -13.60
CA LEU A 374 -21.33 -23.08 -14.65
C LEU A 374 -21.99 -22.46 -15.88
N HIS A 375 -23.06 -21.71 -15.68
CA HIS A 375 -23.75 -20.97 -16.73
C HIS A 375 -24.64 -19.89 -16.12
N GLY A 376 -25.01 -18.91 -16.93
CA GLY A 376 -25.96 -17.90 -16.51
C GLY A 376 -26.63 -17.18 -17.67
N GLU A 377 -27.66 -16.45 -17.30
CA GLU A 377 -28.52 -15.67 -18.17
C GLU A 377 -28.83 -14.35 -17.49
N ILE A 378 -28.72 -13.26 -18.24
CA ILE A 378 -29.02 -11.90 -17.81
C ILE A 378 -29.96 -11.32 -18.87
N ILE A 379 -31.16 -10.93 -18.46
CA ILE A 379 -32.15 -10.26 -19.30
C ILE A 379 -32.38 -8.88 -18.72
N GLU A 380 -32.29 -7.85 -19.54
CA GLU A 380 -32.57 -6.48 -19.12
C GLU A 380 -33.57 -5.87 -20.10
N GLU A 381 -34.69 -5.39 -19.58
CA GLU A 381 -35.73 -4.71 -20.32
C GLU A 381 -35.74 -3.24 -19.91
N PHE A 382 -35.33 -2.38 -20.85
CA PHE A 382 -35.36 -0.93 -20.73
C PHE A 382 -36.54 -0.35 -21.52
N ASP A 383 -36.88 0.91 -21.26
CA ASP A 383 -37.92 1.64 -22.01
C ASP A 383 -37.65 1.69 -23.53
N TRP A 384 -36.39 1.58 -23.94
CA TRP A 384 -35.96 1.64 -25.34
C TRP A 384 -35.61 0.28 -25.96
N GLY A 385 -35.66 -0.82 -25.20
CA GLY A 385 -35.36 -2.13 -25.77
C GLY A 385 -34.96 -3.19 -24.74
N ARG A 386 -34.86 -4.42 -25.23
CA ARG A 386 -34.45 -5.59 -24.46
C ARG A 386 -33.04 -6.06 -24.85
N SER A 387 -32.24 -6.45 -23.87
CA SER A 387 -30.99 -7.17 -24.04
C SER A 387 -31.06 -8.55 -23.35
N GLU A 388 -30.30 -9.50 -23.88
CA GLU A 388 -30.14 -10.85 -23.33
C GLU A 388 -28.68 -11.25 -23.45
N THR A 389 -28.06 -11.63 -22.34
CA THR A 389 -26.69 -12.17 -22.30
C THR A 389 -26.73 -13.55 -21.67
N ARG A 390 -26.32 -14.58 -22.42
CA ARG A 390 -26.18 -15.95 -21.93
C ARG A 390 -24.73 -16.36 -21.95
N TRP A 391 -24.28 -17.09 -20.94
CA TRP A 391 -22.92 -17.58 -20.88
C TRP A 391 -22.84 -18.97 -20.24
N SER A 392 -21.77 -19.69 -20.55
CA SER A 392 -21.46 -21.01 -19.97
C SER A 392 -19.96 -21.17 -19.81
N PHE A 393 -19.56 -21.94 -18.81
CA PHE A 393 -18.18 -22.26 -18.48
C PHE A 393 -17.99 -23.78 -18.40
N ASP A 394 -17.00 -24.29 -19.13
CA ASP A 394 -16.68 -25.72 -19.17
C ASP A 394 -15.47 -26.10 -18.30
N GLY A 395 -14.93 -25.15 -17.53
CA GLY A 395 -13.71 -25.30 -16.74
C GLY A 395 -12.47 -24.71 -17.41
N GLN A 396 -12.48 -24.55 -18.73
CA GLN A 396 -11.34 -24.02 -19.50
C GLN A 396 -11.69 -22.76 -20.29
N LYS A 397 -12.97 -22.51 -20.55
CA LYS A 397 -13.40 -21.45 -21.45
C LYS A 397 -14.81 -20.98 -21.14
N PHE A 398 -15.00 -19.68 -21.23
CA PHE A 398 -16.31 -19.05 -21.24
C PHE A 398 -16.79 -18.89 -22.68
N SER A 399 -18.01 -19.32 -22.94
CA SER A 399 -18.76 -19.00 -24.15
C SER A 399 -19.84 -18.01 -23.78
N VAL A 400 -19.87 -16.85 -24.43
CA VAL A 400 -20.86 -15.79 -24.16
C VAL A 400 -21.60 -15.47 -25.44
N ARG A 401 -22.92 -15.34 -25.36
CA ARG A 401 -23.79 -14.84 -26.43
C ARG A 401 -24.57 -13.65 -25.93
N HIS A 402 -24.48 -12.53 -26.64
CA HIS A 402 -25.24 -11.33 -26.35
C HIS A 402 -26.20 -11.03 -27.50
N ARG A 403 -27.39 -10.59 -27.15
CA ARG A 403 -28.43 -10.14 -28.08
C ARG A 403 -29.02 -8.85 -27.56
N SER A 404 -29.25 -7.90 -28.46
CA SER A 404 -29.99 -6.68 -28.15
C SER A 404 -31.03 -6.40 -29.22
N SER A 405 -32.04 -5.62 -28.86
CA SER A 405 -33.13 -5.24 -29.77
C SER A 405 -32.66 -4.35 -30.92
N GLU A 406 -31.53 -3.66 -30.74
CA GLU A 406 -30.99 -2.65 -31.68
C GLU A 406 -29.72 -3.11 -32.41
N GLY A 407 -29.21 -4.32 -32.12
CA GLY A 407 -27.91 -4.80 -32.60
C GLY A 407 -27.92 -6.24 -33.12
N PRO A 408 -26.83 -6.67 -33.79
CA PRO A 408 -26.66 -8.05 -34.21
C PRO A 408 -26.46 -8.99 -33.01
N ASP A 409 -26.72 -10.28 -33.21
CA ASP A 409 -26.29 -11.33 -32.27
C ASP A 409 -24.75 -11.36 -32.21
N GLU A 410 -24.20 -11.24 -31.01
CA GLU A 410 -22.76 -11.29 -30.77
C GLU A 410 -22.39 -12.56 -30.00
N THR A 411 -21.24 -13.15 -30.30
CA THR A 411 -20.75 -14.36 -29.63
C THR A 411 -19.26 -14.24 -29.37
N PHE A 412 -18.86 -14.58 -28.14
CA PHE A 412 -17.52 -14.44 -27.64
C PHE A 412 -17.04 -15.73 -27.00
N GLU A 413 -15.73 -15.89 -27.04
CA GLU A 413 -15.03 -17.04 -26.50
C GLU A 413 -13.83 -16.50 -25.71
N LEU A 414 -13.77 -16.85 -24.43
CA LEU A 414 -12.72 -16.39 -23.54
C LEU A 414 -12.07 -17.59 -22.86
N ALA A 415 -10.81 -17.86 -23.21
CA ALA A 415 -10.04 -18.92 -22.59
C ALA A 415 -9.65 -18.56 -21.15
N PHE A 416 -9.63 -19.56 -20.28
CA PHE A 416 -9.19 -19.48 -18.90
C PHE A 416 -7.99 -20.42 -18.72
N GLU A 417 -6.79 -19.84 -18.71
CA GLU A 417 -5.56 -20.56 -18.40
C GLU A 417 -5.51 -20.80 -16.88
N GLN A 418 -6.11 -21.92 -16.46
CA GLN A 418 -6.33 -22.26 -15.07
C GLN A 418 -5.02 -22.61 -14.34
N SER A 419 -4.92 -22.18 -13.08
CA SER A 419 -4.19 -22.93 -12.05
C SER A 419 -5.21 -23.75 -11.26
N ASP A 420 -4.91 -25.00 -10.95
CA ASP A 420 -5.72 -25.79 -10.00
C ASP A 420 -6.02 -24.91 -8.78
N HIS A 421 -7.30 -24.88 -8.35
CA HIS A 421 -7.82 -24.11 -7.20
C HIS A 421 -8.18 -22.62 -7.41
N SER A 422 -8.10 -22.05 -8.61
CA SER A 422 -8.57 -20.66 -8.84
C SER A 422 -10.10 -20.54 -8.77
N VAL A 423 -10.62 -19.61 -7.95
CA VAL A 423 -12.06 -19.30 -7.85
C VAL A 423 -12.45 -18.23 -8.88
N VAL A 424 -13.55 -18.45 -9.61
CA VAL A 424 -14.16 -17.43 -10.46
C VAL A 424 -15.38 -16.83 -9.78
N LEU A 425 -15.42 -15.51 -9.71
CA LEU A 425 -16.46 -14.68 -9.14
C LEU A 425 -17.24 -14.04 -10.28
N GLU A 426 -18.40 -14.58 -10.63
CA GLU A 426 -19.26 -13.94 -11.62
C GLU A 426 -19.93 -12.70 -11.03
N SER A 427 -20.02 -11.64 -11.84
CA SER A 427 -20.36 -10.28 -11.42
C SER A 427 -21.72 -10.14 -10.72
N SER A 428 -22.64 -11.08 -10.90
CA SER A 428 -23.97 -11.05 -10.31
C SER A 428 -24.13 -11.98 -9.10
N SER A 429 -23.26 -12.97 -8.94
CA SER A 429 -23.44 -14.07 -7.97
C SER A 429 -22.35 -14.14 -6.90
N TRP A 430 -21.22 -13.47 -7.12
CA TRP A 430 -20.09 -13.51 -6.20
C TRP A 430 -20.43 -13.15 -4.74
N PRO A 431 -21.37 -12.24 -4.41
CA PRO A 431 -21.67 -11.93 -3.02
C PRO A 431 -22.18 -13.16 -2.25
N TRP A 432 -22.94 -14.04 -2.90
CA TRP A 432 -23.40 -15.27 -2.28
C TRP A 432 -22.33 -16.34 -2.23
N VAL A 433 -21.44 -16.40 -3.24
CA VAL A 433 -20.27 -17.31 -3.21
C VAL A 433 -19.35 -16.98 -2.04
N LEU A 434 -19.04 -15.70 -1.84
CA LEU A 434 -18.12 -15.25 -0.79
C LEU A 434 -18.73 -15.28 0.63
N SER A 435 -20.02 -15.59 0.78
CA SER A 435 -20.63 -15.90 2.09
C SER A 435 -20.05 -17.17 2.74
N SER A 436 -19.31 -17.98 1.98
CA SER A 436 -18.66 -19.21 2.46
C SER A 436 -17.13 -19.05 2.63
N LEU A 437 -16.64 -17.81 2.70
CA LEU A 437 -15.24 -17.52 3.03
C LEU A 437 -14.90 -17.91 4.47
N PRO A 438 -13.62 -18.24 4.77
CA PRO A 438 -13.13 -18.34 6.13
C PRO A 438 -13.01 -16.92 6.71
N PHE A 439 -14.12 -16.36 7.20
CA PHE A 439 -14.18 -15.03 7.78
C PHE A 439 -13.21 -14.89 8.96
N ALA A 440 -12.04 -14.31 8.69
CA ALA A 440 -11.00 -14.03 9.65
C ALA A 440 -10.45 -12.61 9.44
N PRO A 441 -10.08 -11.88 10.52
CA PRO A 441 -9.54 -10.54 10.38
C PRO A 441 -8.27 -10.52 9.51
N GLY A 442 -8.28 -9.74 8.44
CA GLY A 442 -7.14 -9.60 7.54
C GLY A 442 -6.93 -10.78 6.59
N TYR A 443 -7.95 -11.62 6.38
CA TYR A 443 -7.90 -12.64 5.33
C TYR A 443 -7.83 -11.97 3.95
N VAL A 444 -6.84 -12.38 3.14
CA VAL A 444 -6.60 -11.87 1.79
C VAL A 444 -6.36 -13.06 0.87
N GLY A 445 -6.95 -13.03 -0.32
CA GLY A 445 -6.69 -13.99 -1.37
C GLY A 445 -6.96 -13.40 -2.74
N SER A 446 -6.68 -14.18 -3.78
CA SER A 446 -6.99 -13.82 -5.16
C SER A 446 -8.15 -14.62 -5.74
N ALA A 447 -8.86 -14.01 -6.67
CA ALA A 447 -9.90 -14.68 -7.46
C ALA A 447 -9.89 -14.12 -8.88
N TYR A 448 -10.71 -14.67 -9.77
CA TYR A 448 -10.97 -14.09 -11.09
C TYR A 448 -12.38 -13.52 -11.12
N HIS A 449 -12.53 -12.23 -11.36
CA HIS A 449 -13.83 -11.60 -11.54
C HIS A 449 -14.25 -11.70 -13.01
N PHE A 450 -15.39 -12.34 -13.25
CA PHE A 450 -15.96 -12.54 -14.58
C PHE A 450 -17.15 -11.63 -14.80
N THR A 451 -17.03 -10.72 -15.77
CA THR A 451 -18.14 -9.87 -16.23
C THR A 451 -18.53 -10.35 -17.63
N PRO A 452 -19.72 -10.94 -17.82
CA PRO A 452 -20.10 -11.57 -19.10
C PRO A 452 -20.12 -10.61 -20.28
N TYR A 453 -20.54 -9.37 -20.06
CA TYR A 453 -20.64 -8.37 -21.12
C TYR A 453 -20.49 -6.97 -20.55
N THR A 454 -19.40 -6.29 -20.90
CA THR A 454 -19.10 -4.92 -20.47
C THR A 454 -18.23 -4.21 -21.50
N TRP A 455 -18.07 -2.89 -21.35
CA TRP A 455 -17.16 -2.10 -22.16
C TRP A 455 -15.70 -2.46 -21.88
N ARG A 456 -14.95 -2.74 -22.94
CA ARG A 456 -13.53 -3.13 -22.88
C ARG A 456 -12.67 -1.98 -23.41
N GLN A 457 -11.96 -1.33 -22.49
CA GLN A 457 -11.14 -0.18 -22.84
C GLN A 457 -10.01 -0.52 -23.83
N ALA A 458 -9.44 -1.72 -23.77
CA ALA A 458 -8.32 -2.10 -24.64
C ALA A 458 -8.73 -2.25 -26.12
N THR A 459 -9.94 -2.77 -26.36
CA THR A 459 -10.47 -3.09 -27.69
C THR A 459 -11.48 -2.06 -28.18
N GLN A 460 -11.94 -1.15 -27.31
CA GLN A 460 -12.96 -0.12 -27.61
C GLN A 460 -14.27 -0.74 -28.13
N ASP A 461 -14.68 -1.86 -27.53
CA ASP A 461 -15.90 -2.58 -27.85
C ASP A 461 -16.54 -3.16 -26.57
N ASN A 462 -17.68 -3.84 -26.71
CA ASN A 462 -18.23 -4.62 -25.61
C ASN A 462 -17.80 -6.09 -25.71
N GLY A 463 -17.80 -6.79 -24.58
CA GLY A 463 -17.55 -8.22 -24.54
C GLY A 463 -17.26 -8.72 -23.13
N PRO A 464 -16.95 -10.02 -22.98
CA PRO A 464 -16.60 -10.59 -21.70
C PRO A 464 -15.24 -10.10 -21.22
N VAL A 465 -15.14 -9.92 -19.91
CA VAL A 465 -13.90 -9.58 -19.20
C VAL A 465 -13.70 -10.58 -18.07
N LEU A 466 -12.46 -11.07 -17.96
CA LEU A 466 -12.01 -11.91 -16.85
C LEU A 466 -10.73 -11.32 -16.30
N GLU A 467 -10.79 -10.80 -15.09
CA GLU A 467 -9.70 -10.08 -14.45
C GLU A 467 -9.34 -10.76 -13.14
N LYS A 468 -8.03 -10.90 -12.86
CA LYS A 468 -7.60 -11.34 -11.55
C LYS A 468 -7.83 -10.19 -10.57
N VAL A 469 -8.47 -10.47 -9.45
CA VAL A 469 -8.85 -9.49 -8.44
C VAL A 469 -8.37 -9.91 -7.05
N LEU A 470 -8.20 -8.92 -6.18
CA LEU A 470 -7.95 -9.14 -4.76
C LEU A 470 -9.27 -9.24 -4.01
N VAL A 471 -9.36 -10.21 -3.11
CA VAL A 471 -10.47 -10.36 -2.16
C VAL A 471 -9.92 -10.17 -0.76
N THR A 472 -10.48 -9.23 -0.02
CA THR A 472 -10.06 -8.91 1.36
C THR A 472 -11.23 -8.97 2.31
N VAL A 473 -11.06 -9.62 3.46
CA VAL A 473 -12.03 -9.65 4.56
C VAL A 473 -11.58 -8.71 5.67
N ASN A 474 -12.43 -7.74 5.98
CA ASN A 474 -12.26 -6.75 7.03
C ASN A 474 -13.36 -6.86 8.08
N GLY A 475 -13.12 -6.25 9.24
CA GLY A 475 -14.07 -6.21 10.35
C GLY A 475 -13.69 -7.13 11.53
N PRO A 476 -14.62 -7.37 12.47
CA PRO A 476 -16.01 -6.92 12.44
C PRO A 476 -16.15 -5.39 12.49
N GLU A 477 -17.12 -4.84 11.76
CA GLU A 477 -17.53 -3.43 11.85
C GLU A 477 -19.03 -3.30 12.13
N THR A 478 -19.47 -2.12 12.56
CA THR A 478 -20.89 -1.87 12.83
C THR A 478 -21.54 -1.33 11.56
N LEU A 479 -22.53 -2.06 11.05
CA LEU A 479 -23.38 -1.63 9.93
C LEU A 479 -24.77 -1.26 10.47
N GLU A 480 -25.24 -0.06 10.13
CA GLU A 480 -26.63 0.32 10.36
C GLU A 480 -27.52 -0.41 9.36
N THR A 481 -28.47 -1.22 9.86
CA THR A 481 -29.47 -1.92 9.04
C THR A 481 -30.87 -1.37 9.35
N PRO A 482 -31.88 -1.63 8.51
CA PRO A 482 -33.27 -1.28 8.82
C PRO A 482 -33.77 -1.86 10.16
N THR A 483 -33.17 -2.96 10.62
CA THR A 483 -33.50 -3.63 11.88
C THR A 483 -32.67 -3.15 13.08
N GLY A 484 -31.73 -2.23 12.86
CA GLY A 484 -30.80 -1.70 13.86
C GLY A 484 -29.33 -2.00 13.55
N PRO A 485 -28.40 -1.50 14.38
CA PRO A 485 -26.97 -1.73 14.18
C PRO A 485 -26.61 -3.20 14.38
N MET A 486 -25.90 -3.78 13.41
CA MET A 486 -25.41 -5.16 13.44
C MET A 486 -23.89 -5.19 13.27
N GLN A 487 -23.24 -6.18 13.89
CA GLN A 487 -21.83 -6.46 13.60
C GLN A 487 -21.73 -7.26 12.30
N THR A 488 -20.83 -6.83 11.41
CA THR A 488 -20.67 -7.42 10.08
C THR A 488 -19.22 -7.61 9.69
N TRP A 489 -18.98 -8.62 8.86
CA TRP A 489 -17.77 -8.73 8.06
C TRP A 489 -17.93 -7.91 6.79
N ASN A 490 -16.88 -7.21 6.39
CA ASN A 490 -16.83 -6.43 5.15
C ASN A 490 -15.84 -7.09 4.19
N VAL A 491 -16.36 -7.65 3.11
CA VAL A 491 -15.55 -8.24 2.04
C VAL A 491 -15.45 -7.26 0.90
N THR A 492 -14.23 -6.97 0.46
CA THR A 492 -13.96 -6.09 -0.67
C THR A 492 -13.38 -6.89 -1.83
N VAL A 493 -13.87 -6.62 -3.04
CA VAL A 493 -13.37 -7.18 -4.31
C VAL A 493 -12.89 -6.03 -5.19
N ASP A 494 -11.61 -6.09 -5.60
CA ASP A 494 -10.97 -5.11 -6.50
C ASP A 494 -11.11 -3.63 -6.08
N GLN A 495 -11.12 -3.39 -4.76
CA GLN A 495 -11.23 -2.07 -4.09
C GLN A 495 -12.52 -1.28 -4.31
N SER A 496 -13.35 -1.66 -5.28
CA SER A 496 -14.55 -0.92 -5.70
C SER A 496 -15.85 -1.56 -5.21
N GLN A 497 -15.92 -2.90 -5.23
CA GLN A 497 -17.12 -3.63 -4.83
C GLN A 497 -17.00 -4.14 -3.39
N LYS A 498 -18.09 -4.08 -2.63
CA LYS A 498 -18.13 -4.46 -1.22
C LYS A 498 -19.37 -5.24 -0.87
N ALA A 499 -19.22 -6.25 -0.02
CA ALA A 499 -20.33 -7.01 0.54
C ALA A 499 -20.20 -7.09 2.06
N TRP A 500 -21.31 -6.89 2.75
CA TRP A 500 -21.38 -6.99 4.20
C TRP A 500 -22.19 -8.21 4.61
N TYR A 501 -21.61 -9.02 5.49
CA TYR A 501 -22.18 -10.27 5.96
C TYR A 501 -22.40 -10.24 7.46
N ALA A 502 -23.47 -10.88 7.93
CA ALA A 502 -23.65 -11.12 9.36
C ALA A 502 -22.44 -11.88 9.94
N VAL A 503 -22.01 -11.52 11.16
CA VAL A 503 -20.88 -12.20 11.83
C VAL A 503 -21.20 -13.65 12.15
N ASP A 504 -22.46 -13.96 12.46
CA ASP A 504 -22.88 -15.31 12.78
C ASP A 504 -23.17 -16.13 11.52
N ALA A 505 -22.76 -17.40 11.53
CA ALA A 505 -23.13 -18.35 10.48
C ALA A 505 -24.67 -18.46 10.40
N PRO A 506 -25.28 -18.47 9.19
CA PRO A 506 -24.66 -18.73 7.89
C PRO A 506 -24.17 -17.48 7.12
N HIS A 507 -23.71 -16.42 7.79
CA HIS A 507 -23.11 -15.23 7.17
C HIS A 507 -23.99 -14.62 6.07
N ILE A 508 -25.22 -14.26 6.45
CA ILE A 508 -26.21 -13.69 5.52
C ILE A 508 -25.69 -12.38 4.93
N LEU A 509 -25.86 -12.21 3.61
CA LEU A 509 -25.56 -10.97 2.89
C LEU A 509 -26.57 -9.87 3.27
N LEU A 510 -26.10 -8.86 4.00
CA LEU A 510 -26.93 -7.75 4.50
C LEU A 510 -26.88 -6.53 3.59
N LYS A 511 -25.72 -6.27 2.97
CA LYS A 511 -25.52 -5.15 2.07
C LYS A 511 -24.54 -5.54 0.97
N HIS A 512 -24.75 -5.07 -0.25
CA HIS A 512 -23.81 -5.21 -1.37
C HIS A 512 -23.74 -3.91 -2.16
N ASP A 513 -22.55 -3.37 -2.31
CA ASP A 513 -22.24 -2.18 -3.11
C ASP A 513 -21.42 -2.60 -4.31
N ASN A 514 -21.96 -2.39 -5.52
CA ASN A 514 -21.32 -2.75 -6.79
C ASN A 514 -20.62 -1.56 -7.45
N ALA A 515 -20.35 -0.48 -6.71
CA ALA A 515 -19.80 0.81 -7.13
C ALA A 515 -20.75 1.72 -7.94
N MET A 516 -21.94 1.24 -8.32
CA MET A 516 -22.98 2.04 -9.00
C MET A 516 -24.25 2.17 -8.14
N GLU A 517 -24.67 1.06 -7.54
CA GLU A 517 -25.87 0.89 -6.75
C GLU A 517 -25.53 0.06 -5.51
N THR A 518 -26.31 0.30 -4.46
CA THR A 518 -26.19 -0.41 -3.20
C THR A 518 -27.47 -1.20 -2.92
N MET A 519 -27.33 -2.48 -2.66
CA MET A 519 -28.41 -3.38 -2.24
C MET A 519 -28.40 -3.46 -0.72
N VAL A 520 -29.53 -3.21 -0.07
CA VAL A 520 -29.70 -3.29 1.40
C VAL A 520 -30.83 -4.24 1.73
N LEU A 521 -30.58 -5.25 2.56
CA LEU A 521 -31.59 -6.22 2.97
C LEU A 521 -32.72 -5.52 3.74
N LEU A 522 -33.97 -5.71 3.30
CA LEU A 522 -35.12 -4.99 3.85
C LEU A 522 -35.56 -5.53 5.21
N VAL A 523 -35.88 -6.82 5.31
CA VAL A 523 -36.13 -7.57 6.56
C VAL A 523 -35.95 -9.07 6.24
N HIS A 524 -35.40 -9.84 7.18
CA HIS A 524 -35.17 -11.28 7.07
C HIS A 524 -36.39 -12.13 7.44
#